data_AF-A0A498NSI6-F1
#
_entry.id   AF-A0A498NSI6-F1
#
_cell.length_a   1.000
_cell.length_b   1.000
_cell.length_c   1.000
_cell.angle_alpha   90.00
_cell.angle_beta   90.00
_cell.angle_gamma   90.00
#
_symmetry.space_group_name_H-M   'P 1'
#
loop_
_entity.id
_entity.type
_entity.pdbx_description
1 polymer ?
#
loop_
_entity_poly.entity_id
_entity_poly.type
_entity_poly.pdbx_seq_one_letter_code
_entity_poly.pdbx_strand_id
1 'polypeptide(L)'
;MPLFEGLGSGGEKTAVVIDLGAAYTNRTHDAVSPFRHLLVNPRDRRVVIIESILCPSHFRETLSRVFFKHFEVPSVLFAPSHLMSVMTLGIQSALVMDCGYTETLVLPESFDCK
;
A
#
# COMPACT_ATOMS: atom_id res chain seq x y z
N MET A 1 14.70 -7.62 -8.82
CA MET A 1 14.20 -6.76 -7.72
C MET A 1 13.94 -5.28 -8.13
N PRO A 2 13.33 -4.95 -9.28
CA PRO A 2 13.29 -3.56 -9.77
C PRO A 2 12.16 -2.68 -9.18
N LEU A 3 11.14 -3.24 -8.52
CA LEU A 3 9.95 -2.48 -8.13
C LEU A 3 10.20 -1.53 -6.93
N PHE A 4 11.26 -1.76 -6.16
CA PHE A 4 11.61 -0.99 -4.96
C PHE A 4 12.83 -0.08 -5.10
N GLU A 5 13.62 -0.21 -6.17
CA GLU A 5 14.70 0.74 -6.47
C GLU A 5 14.13 2.16 -6.66
N GLY A 6 12.89 2.28 -7.15
CA GLY A 6 12.17 3.56 -7.21
C GLY A 6 11.61 4.06 -5.87
N LEU A 7 11.54 3.23 -4.83
CA LEU A 7 11.17 3.63 -3.47
C LEU A 7 12.39 4.05 -2.63
N GLY A 8 13.59 3.56 -2.95
CA GLY A 8 14.80 3.77 -2.14
C GLY A 8 16.00 4.45 -2.81
N SER A 9 16.07 4.56 -4.14
CA SER A 9 17.32 4.90 -4.85
C SER A 9 17.37 6.29 -5.51
N GLY A 10 16.59 7.26 -5.06
CA GLY A 10 16.73 8.64 -5.51
C GLY A 10 16.66 9.57 -4.32
N GLY A 11 17.63 10.49 -4.18
CA GLY A 11 17.68 11.50 -3.11
C GLY A 11 16.50 12.49 -3.08
N GLU A 12 15.36 12.17 -3.67
CA GLU A 12 14.16 12.99 -3.73
C GLU A 12 12.94 12.24 -3.18
N LYS A 13 12.42 12.77 -2.07
CA LYS A 13 11.02 12.70 -1.61
C LYS A 13 10.50 11.27 -1.35
N THR A 14 10.83 10.76 -0.16
CA THR A 14 10.25 9.56 0.48
C THR A 14 8.76 9.40 0.18
N ALA A 15 8.39 8.31 -0.51
CA ALA A 15 7.00 7.97 -0.75
C ALA A 15 6.29 7.72 0.60
N VAL A 16 5.05 8.20 0.72
CA VAL A 16 4.23 7.91 1.91
C VAL A 16 3.59 6.54 1.69
N VAL A 17 4.01 5.57 2.49
CA VAL A 17 3.46 4.21 2.46
C VAL A 17 2.30 4.14 3.45
N ILE A 18 1.12 3.78 2.96
CA ILE A 18 -0.10 3.63 3.75
C ILE A 18 -0.51 2.17 3.69
N ASP A 19 -0.45 1.48 4.82
CA ASP A 19 -0.94 0.11 4.94
C ASP A 19 -2.43 0.10 5.31
N LEU A 20 -3.26 -0.42 4.39
CA LEU A 20 -4.69 -0.62 4.59
C LEU A 20 -5.02 -2.06 4.98
N GLY A 21 -4.04 -2.98 5.01
CA GLY A 21 -4.23 -4.41 5.27
C GLY A 21 -4.88 -4.72 6.62
N ALA A 22 -4.61 -3.91 7.65
CA ALA A 22 -5.28 -4.04 8.95
C ALA A 22 -6.66 -3.34 9.04
N ALA A 23 -6.99 -2.46 8.09
CA ALA A 23 -8.09 -1.50 8.19
C ALA A 23 -9.45 -2.02 7.67
N TYR A 24 -9.56 -3.29 7.30
CA TYR A 24 -10.87 -3.96 7.10
C TYR A 24 -11.64 -4.17 8.42
N THR A 25 -11.03 -3.83 9.56
CA THR A 25 -11.68 -3.85 10.87
C THR A 25 -12.38 -2.52 11.16
N ASN A 26 -13.66 -2.44 10.79
CA ASN A 26 -14.67 -1.62 11.46
C ASN A 26 -14.59 -0.08 11.46
N ARG A 27 -13.77 0.60 10.64
CA ARG A 27 -13.83 2.08 10.57
C ARG A 27 -13.75 2.68 9.17
N THR A 28 -14.81 2.54 8.40
CA THR A 28 -15.13 3.49 7.31
C THR A 28 -15.53 4.88 7.82
N HIS A 29 -15.76 5.05 9.13
CA HIS A 29 -16.15 6.34 9.73
C HIS A 29 -14.98 7.23 10.17
N ASP A 30 -13.77 6.68 10.37
CA ASP A 30 -12.61 7.43 10.85
C ASP A 30 -11.42 7.33 9.87
N ALA A 31 -11.67 7.55 8.58
CA ALA A 31 -10.60 7.77 7.61
C ALA A 31 -9.93 9.13 7.89
N VAL A 32 -9.19 9.20 9.01
CA VAL A 32 -8.39 10.35 9.37
C VAL A 32 -7.29 10.46 8.32
N SER A 33 -7.30 11.55 7.58
CA SER A 33 -6.27 11.87 6.59
C SER A 33 -4.87 11.58 7.16
N PRO A 34 -4.10 10.63 6.60
CA PRO A 34 -2.79 10.28 7.13
C PRO A 34 -1.82 11.48 7.10
N PHE A 35 -2.05 12.44 6.20
CA PHE A 35 -1.27 13.67 6.11
C PHE A 35 -1.39 14.57 7.33
N ARG A 36 -2.48 14.49 8.11
CA ARG A 36 -2.59 15.26 9.37
C ARG A 36 -1.55 14.85 10.41
N HIS A 37 -1.12 13.59 10.38
CA HIS A 37 -0.14 13.06 11.32
C HIS A 37 1.30 13.08 10.77
N LEU A 38 1.47 13.05 9.44
CA LEU A 38 2.81 13.04 8.84
C LEU A 38 3.45 14.43 8.71
N LEU A 39 2.72 15.54 8.88
CA LEU A 39 3.23 16.91 8.70
C LEU A 39 3.94 17.13 7.34
N VAL A 40 3.60 16.34 6.33
CA VAL A 40 4.17 16.43 4.97
C VAL A 40 3.17 17.06 4.03
N ASN A 41 3.68 17.84 3.07
CA ASN A 41 2.85 18.36 1.98
C ASN A 41 2.51 17.20 1.01
N PRO A 42 1.22 16.85 0.83
CA PRO A 42 0.80 15.78 -0.07
C PRO A 42 1.18 16.05 -1.54
N ARG A 43 1.18 17.31 -1.98
CA ARG A 43 1.51 17.71 -3.36
C ARG A 43 2.94 17.36 -3.77
N ASP A 44 3.82 17.16 -2.78
CA ASP A 44 5.23 16.90 -2.97
C ASP A 44 5.61 15.43 -2.76
N ARG A 45 4.62 14.55 -2.51
CA ARG A 45 4.87 13.17 -2.08
C ARG A 45 4.04 12.18 -2.88
N ARG A 46 4.71 11.19 -3.46
CA ARG A 46 4.05 10.03 -4.06
C ARG A 46 3.45 9.16 -2.96
N VAL A 47 2.28 8.59 -3.20
CA VAL A 47 1.59 7.74 -2.23
C VAL A 47 1.64 6.29 -2.71
N VAL A 48 2.05 5.39 -1.83
CA VAL A 48 1.97 3.94 -2.04
C VAL A 48 0.96 3.39 -1.06
N ILE A 49 -0.08 2.75 -1.58
CA ILE A 49 -1.15 2.15 -0.80
C ILE A 49 -0.94 0.64 -0.84
N ILE A 50 -0.69 0.06 0.32
CA ILE A 50 -0.62 -1.39 0.50
C ILE A 50 -2.05 -1.87 0.81
N GLU A 51 -2.57 -2.74 -0.04
CA GLU A 51 -3.94 -3.25 0.08
C GLU A 51 -4.00 -4.78 0.03
N SER A 52 -5.07 -5.33 0.61
CA SER A 52 -5.39 -6.76 0.43
C SER A 52 -5.87 -7.02 -1.00
N ILE A 53 -5.60 -8.22 -1.51
CA ILE A 53 -6.05 -8.66 -2.85
C ILE A 53 -7.58 -8.71 -2.95
N LEU A 54 -8.25 -8.90 -1.81
CA LEU A 54 -9.72 -8.94 -1.74
C LEU A 54 -10.36 -7.53 -1.71
N CYS A 55 -9.54 -6.47 -1.82
CA CYS A 55 -10.04 -5.11 -1.83
C CYS A 55 -10.97 -4.82 -3.02
N PRO A 56 -12.21 -4.34 -2.79
CA PRO A 56 -13.12 -3.96 -3.86
C PRO A 56 -12.54 -2.84 -4.76
N SER A 57 -12.69 -2.98 -6.07
CA SER A 57 -12.22 -1.97 -7.05
C SER A 57 -12.80 -0.58 -6.82
N HIS A 58 -14.05 -0.49 -6.38
CA HIS A 58 -14.73 0.77 -6.08
C HIS A 58 -14.06 1.56 -4.94
N PHE A 59 -13.47 0.86 -3.96
CA PHE A 59 -12.77 1.51 -2.85
C PHE A 59 -11.48 2.17 -3.32
N ARG A 60 -10.71 1.47 -4.16
CA ARG A 60 -9.48 2.00 -4.78
C ARG A 60 -9.75 3.22 -5.64
N GLU A 61 -10.81 3.17 -6.43
CA GLU A 61 -11.21 4.29 -7.26
C GLU A 61 -11.60 5.50 -6.39
N THR A 62 -12.34 5.28 -5.31
CA THR A 62 -12.71 6.35 -4.37
C THR A 62 -11.47 6.97 -3.72
N LEU A 63 -10.53 6.14 -3.22
CA LEU A 63 -9.27 6.60 -2.64
C LEU A 63 -8.44 7.40 -3.65
N SER A 64 -8.26 6.87 -4.86
CA SER A 64 -7.49 7.55 -5.91
C SER A 64 -8.11 8.92 -6.24
N ARG A 65 -9.44 9.02 -6.36
CA ARG A 65 -10.14 10.29 -6.57
C ARG A 65 -9.90 11.26 -5.42
N VAL A 66 -9.93 10.80 -4.17
CA VAL A 66 -9.65 11.65 -3.01
C VAL A 66 -8.20 12.16 -3.03
N PHE A 67 -7.23 11.29 -3.28
CA PHE A 67 -5.82 11.66 -3.34
C PHE A 67 -5.49 12.63 -4.48
N PHE A 68 -6.07 12.43 -5.66
CA PHE A 68 -5.83 13.33 -6.79
C PHE A 68 -6.63 14.63 -6.70
N LYS A 69 -7.92 14.59 -6.30
CA LYS A 69 -8.78 15.79 -6.31
C LYS A 69 -8.65 16.65 -5.05
N HIS A 70 -8.47 16.06 -3.87
CA HIS A 70 -8.42 16.81 -2.62
C HIS A 70 -6.98 17.07 -2.15
N PHE A 71 -6.07 16.15 -2.42
CA PHE A 71 -4.68 16.24 -1.96
C PHE A 71 -3.67 16.58 -3.07
N GLU A 72 -4.09 16.54 -4.34
CA GLU A 72 -3.28 16.87 -5.52
C GLU A 72 -1.92 16.15 -5.52
N VAL A 73 -1.92 14.87 -5.13
CA VAL A 73 -0.68 14.08 -5.07
C VAL A 73 -0.15 13.81 -6.48
N PRO A 74 1.19 13.75 -6.69
CA PRO A 74 1.80 13.52 -8.00
C PRO A 74 1.51 12.12 -8.57
N SER A 75 1.38 11.10 -7.71
CA SER A 75 1.04 9.74 -8.13
C SER A 75 0.54 8.88 -6.97
N VAL A 76 -0.29 7.88 -7.28
CA VAL A 76 -0.74 6.85 -6.35
C VAL A 76 -0.39 5.47 -6.93
N LEU A 77 0.27 4.62 -6.15
CA LEU A 77 0.59 3.23 -6.48
C LEU A 77 -0.15 2.29 -5.53
N PHE A 78 -0.79 1.24 -6.05
CA PHE A 78 -1.39 0.19 -5.25
C PHE A 78 -0.50 -1.05 -5.27
N ALA A 79 -0.15 -1.58 -4.10
CA ALA A 79 0.70 -2.75 -3.95
C ALA A 79 0.00 -3.82 -3.08
N PRO A 80 0.01 -5.10 -3.47
CA PRO A 80 -0.61 -6.15 -2.68
C PRO A 80 0.18 -6.45 -1.41
N SER A 81 -0.49 -6.52 -0.25
CA SER A 81 0.12 -6.72 1.08
C SER A 81 1.01 -7.95 1.17
N HIS A 82 0.55 -9.07 0.63
CA HIS A 82 1.26 -10.36 0.64
C HIS A 82 2.55 -10.34 -0.17
N LEU A 83 2.60 -9.58 -1.26
CA LEU A 83 3.82 -9.43 -2.04
C LEU A 83 4.84 -8.59 -1.28
N MET A 84 4.39 -7.52 -0.64
CA MET A 84 5.25 -6.60 0.10
C MET A 84 5.94 -7.30 1.30
N SER A 85 5.25 -8.23 1.96
CA SER A 85 5.82 -9.00 3.09
C SER A 85 6.91 -9.98 2.63
N VAL A 86 6.74 -10.67 1.51
CA VAL A 86 7.76 -11.59 0.97
C VAL A 86 8.95 -10.84 0.39
N MET A 87 8.67 -9.75 -0.34
CA MET A 87 9.70 -8.91 -0.96
C MET A 87 10.62 -8.25 0.06
N THR A 88 10.09 -7.81 1.21
CA THR A 88 10.90 -7.22 2.28
C THR A 88 11.79 -8.24 3.00
N LEU A 89 11.43 -9.52 2.97
CA LEU A 89 12.23 -10.61 3.53
C LEU A 89 13.31 -11.12 2.56
N GLY A 90 13.25 -10.75 1.27
CA GLY A 90 14.21 -11.18 0.26
C GLY A 90 14.20 -12.69 -0.02
N ILE A 91 13.13 -13.39 0.35
CA ILE A 91 12.95 -14.82 0.12
C ILE A 91 12.21 -15.06 -1.21
N GLN A 92 12.57 -16.12 -1.92
CA GLN A 92 12.04 -16.41 -3.25
C GLN A 92 10.68 -17.10 -3.22
N SER A 93 10.37 -17.83 -2.16
CA SER A 93 9.11 -18.53 -1.98
C SER A 93 8.67 -18.48 -0.53
N ALA A 94 7.37 -18.28 -0.32
CA ALA A 94 6.77 -18.22 1.00
C ALA A 94 5.27 -18.54 0.93
N LEU A 95 4.72 -19.04 2.03
CA LEU A 95 3.28 -19.09 2.23
C LEU A 95 2.91 -17.93 3.15
N VAL A 96 2.21 -16.93 2.62
CA VAL A 96 1.81 -15.75 3.39
C VAL A 96 0.40 -15.96 3.92
N MET A 97 0.24 -15.91 5.24
CA MET A 97 -1.05 -15.92 5.92
C MET A 97 -1.32 -14.54 6.50
N ASP A 98 -2.23 -13.78 5.88
CA ASP A 98 -2.74 -12.51 6.39
C ASP A 98 -4.07 -12.74 7.09
N CYS A 99 -4.10 -12.53 8.39
CA CYS A 99 -5.27 -12.73 9.23
C CYS A 99 -5.96 -11.39 9.46
N GLY A 100 -6.89 -11.04 8.56
CA GLY A 100 -7.78 -9.90 8.74
C GLY A 100 -8.91 -10.20 9.73
N TYR A 101 -9.66 -9.16 10.10
CA TYR A 101 -10.79 -9.28 11.02
C TYR A 101 -12.00 -9.99 10.43
N THR A 102 -12.31 -9.75 9.15
CA THR A 102 -13.42 -10.39 8.44
C THR A 102 -13.03 -11.71 7.79
N GLU A 103 -11.77 -11.84 7.40
CA GLU A 103 -11.29 -12.93 6.57
C GLU A 103 -9.80 -13.19 6.80
N THR A 104 -9.39 -14.43 6.60
CA THR A 104 -7.98 -14.83 6.63
C THR A 104 -7.61 -15.32 5.24
N LEU A 105 -6.57 -14.72 4.66
CA LEU A 105 -6.08 -15.07 3.33
C LEU A 105 -4.74 -15.79 3.45
N VAL A 106 -4.65 -16.96 2.84
CA VAL A 106 -3.42 -17.74 2.74
C VAL A 106 -3.02 -17.83 1.27
N LEU A 107 -1.91 -17.22 0.90
CA LEU A 107 -1.40 -17.20 -0.47
C LEU A 107 0.00 -17.81 -0.57
N PRO A 108 0.18 -18.83 -1.44
CA PRO A 108 1.51 -19.27 -1.81
C PRO A 108 2.10 -18.28 -2.81
N GLU A 109 3.19 -17.64 -2.41
CA GLU A 109 3.95 -16.71 -3.24
C GLU A 109 5.26 -17.39 -3.66
N SER A 110 5.55 -17.34 -4.96
CA SER A 110 6.87 -17.72 -5.48
C SER A 110 7.27 -16.78 -6.59
N PHE A 111 8.46 -16.20 -6.47
CA PHE A 111 9.04 -15.28 -7.44
C PHE A 111 10.38 -15.82 -7.92
N ASP A 112 10.45 -16.16 -9.21
CA ASP A 112 11.71 -16.48 -9.88
C ASP A 112 12.43 -15.17 -10.21
N CYS A 113 13.29 -14.69 -9.29
CA CYS A 113 14.17 -13.57 -9.57
C CYS A 113 15.34 -14.07 -10.41
N LYS A 114 15.15 -14.13 -11.74
CA LYS A 114 16.25 -14.21 -12.70
C LYS A 114 16.92 -12.86 -12.88
#